data_AF-A0A6V7RJI6-F1
#
_entry.id   AF-A0A6V7RJI6-F1
#
_cell.length_a   1.000
_cell.length_b   1.000
_cell.length_c   1.000
_cell.angle_alpha   90.00
_cell.angle_beta   90.00
_cell.angle_gamma   90.00
#
_symmetry.space_group_name_H-M   'P 1'
#
loop_
_entity.id
_entity.type
_entity.pdbx_description
1 polymer ?
#
loop_
_entity_poly.entity_id
_entity_poly.type
_entity_poly.pdbx_seq_one_letter_code
_entity_poly.pdbx_strand_id
1 'polypeptide(L)'
;MTLIDKDIIAKKRNGRQSKNTILKWLFFLCTMFGLIVLIMLIVDTLMDGWSRLNLDFLTSFNSSRAEQAGFFGAIIGSLWLMLVTAPVAIILSIGTALYLEEYAPKNKFTEFIKINISNLAGVPSVVFGLLGLAMFARALQLGNSVLAAGLTLALMILPVIVVASQEAIRTVPASVREASIGMGATKWQTVSRIILPAAIPGIVTGVILALSRALGETAPLVVIGVPTTLLVTPSSVLDSFQAMPMQIYSWVKMPNEEFQYVAAAGIIVMLVVLLLMNSAAIFIRNKFSKRY
;
A
#
# COMPACT_ATOMS: atom_id res chain seq x y z
N MET A 1 15.92 20.70 -51.31
CA MET A 1 14.99 20.77 -50.16
C MET A 1 15.78 20.62 -48.86
N THR A 2 16.33 21.71 -48.34
CA THR A 2 17.00 21.78 -47.04
C THR A 2 16.19 22.74 -46.17
N LEU A 3 15.04 22.26 -45.69
CA LEU A 3 14.04 23.06 -44.96
C LEU A 3 14.38 23.28 -43.47
N ILE A 4 15.62 23.04 -43.05
CA ILE A 4 16.01 23.14 -41.63
C ILE A 4 17.31 23.94 -41.51
N ASP A 5 17.17 25.15 -40.98
CA ASP A 5 18.28 26.04 -40.64
C ASP A 5 18.98 25.53 -39.37
N LYS A 6 20.15 24.91 -39.57
CA LYS A 6 20.92 24.22 -38.52
C LYS A 6 21.47 25.19 -37.47
N ASP A 7 21.70 26.45 -37.81
CA ASP A 7 22.31 27.43 -36.91
C ASP A 7 21.32 27.98 -35.89
N ILE A 8 20.06 28.20 -36.30
CA ILE A 8 18.96 28.54 -35.40
C ILE A 8 18.71 27.41 -34.39
N ILE A 9 18.80 26.16 -34.85
CA ILE A 9 18.67 24.97 -33.99
C ILE A 9 19.84 24.88 -33.01
N ALA A 10 21.09 25.07 -33.46
CA ALA A 10 22.27 25.03 -32.60
C ALA A 10 22.21 26.08 -31.47
N LYS A 11 21.79 27.30 -31.79
CA LYS A 11 21.67 28.40 -30.81
C LYS A 11 20.55 28.15 -29.78
N LYS A 12 19.39 27.62 -30.22
CA LYS A 12 18.30 27.22 -29.29
C LYS A 12 18.62 25.93 -28.53
N ARG A 13 19.50 25.06 -29.05
CA ARG A 13 19.96 23.81 -28.40
C ARG A 13 20.77 24.10 -27.14
N ASN A 14 21.72 25.03 -27.17
CA ASN A 14 22.57 25.32 -26.00
C ASN A 14 21.78 25.89 -24.80
N GLY A 15 20.80 26.76 -25.05
CA GLY A 15 19.92 27.28 -23.99
C GLY A 15 19.00 26.22 -23.38
N ARG A 16 18.45 25.31 -24.21
CA ARG A 16 17.66 24.16 -23.74
C ARG A 16 18.51 23.14 -22.99
N GLN A 17 19.74 22.87 -23.45
CA GLN A 17 20.68 21.96 -22.80
C GLN A 17 21.15 22.49 -21.44
N SER A 18 21.41 23.79 -21.32
CA SER A 18 21.78 24.41 -20.05
C SER A 18 20.62 24.34 -19.04
N LYS A 19 19.40 24.69 -19.46
CA LYS A 19 18.20 24.54 -18.61
C LYS A 19 17.96 23.08 -18.19
N ASN A 20 18.11 22.13 -19.11
CA ASN A 20 17.99 20.70 -18.81
C ASN A 20 19.06 20.23 -17.82
N THR A 21 20.30 20.72 -17.95
CA THR A 21 21.40 20.35 -17.05
C THR A 21 21.17 20.90 -15.64
N ILE A 22 20.70 22.15 -15.52
CA ILE A 22 20.34 22.76 -14.23
C ILE A 22 19.20 21.98 -13.57
N LEU A 23 18.10 21.71 -14.30
CA LEU A 23 16.96 20.96 -13.77
C LEU A 23 17.36 19.53 -13.37
N LYS A 24 18.23 18.87 -14.16
CA LYS A 24 18.76 17.54 -13.84
C LYS A 24 19.51 17.55 -12.51
N TRP A 25 20.41 18.50 -12.30
CA TRP A 25 21.16 18.61 -11.04
C TRP A 25 20.26 18.98 -9.86
N LEU A 26 19.28 19.86 -10.07
CA LEU A 26 18.28 20.20 -9.05
C LEU A 26 17.48 18.95 -8.62
N PHE A 27 16.92 18.20 -9.57
CA PHE A 27 16.18 16.97 -9.26
C PHE A 27 17.08 15.92 -8.61
N PHE A 28 18.31 15.76 -9.08
CA PHE A 28 19.28 14.84 -8.49
C PHE A 28 19.60 15.20 -7.03
N LEU A 29 19.83 16.48 -6.72
CA LEU A 29 20.07 16.94 -5.35
C LEU A 29 18.85 16.74 -4.45
N CYS A 30 17.64 17.03 -4.95
CA CYS A 30 16.40 16.78 -4.20
C CYS A 30 16.21 15.28 -3.88
N THR A 31 16.44 14.39 -4.86
CA THR A 31 16.38 12.95 -4.63
C THR A 31 17.44 12.49 -3.64
N MET A 32 18.67 13.01 -3.75
CA MET A 32 19.75 12.62 -2.86
C MET A 32 19.53 13.10 -1.43
N PHE A 33 19.00 14.31 -1.24
CA PHE A 33 18.58 14.80 0.08
C PHE A 33 17.53 13.87 0.71
N GLY A 34 16.51 13.48 -0.05
CA GLY A 34 15.49 12.54 0.43
C GLY A 34 16.07 11.18 0.83
N LEU A 35 17.01 10.64 0.05
CA LEU A 35 17.69 9.38 0.37
C LEU A 35 18.56 9.49 1.63
N ILE A 36 19.29 10.60 1.80
CA ILE A 36 20.11 10.85 2.99
C ILE A 36 19.23 10.92 4.24
N VAL A 37 18.12 11.68 4.20
CA VAL A 37 17.17 11.76 5.31
C VAL A 37 16.57 10.40 5.63
N LEU A 38 16.20 9.61 4.61
CA LEU A 38 15.68 8.27 4.80
C LEU A 38 16.71 7.34 5.47
N ILE A 39 17.96 7.35 5.00
CA ILE A 39 19.04 6.54 5.59
C ILE A 39 19.29 6.98 7.03
N MET A 40 19.34 8.28 7.29
CA MET A 40 19.52 8.83 8.64
C MET A 40 18.41 8.34 9.58
N LEU A 41 17.13 8.46 9.17
CA LEU A 41 15.99 7.97 9.97
C LEU A 41 16.08 6.47 10.25
N ILE A 42 16.47 5.66 9.26
CA ILE A 42 16.63 4.21 9.45
C ILE A 42 17.76 3.93 10.45
N VAL A 43 18.91 4.59 10.31
CA VAL A 43 20.07 4.40 11.20
C VAL A 43 19.75 4.84 12.62
N ASP A 44 19.17 6.03 12.81
CA ASP A 44 18.78 6.55 14.12
C ASP A 44 17.80 5.59 14.80
N THR A 45 16.76 5.16 14.08
CA THR A 45 15.77 4.20 14.60
C THR A 45 16.42 2.87 14.98
N LEU A 46 17.36 2.37 14.17
CA LEU A 46 18.08 1.12 14.48
C LEU A 46 18.94 1.27 15.74
N MET A 47 19.67 2.38 15.88
CA MET A 47 20.52 2.64 17.04
C MET A 47 19.69 2.74 18.33
N ASP A 48 18.60 3.50 18.30
CA ASP A 48 17.74 3.72 19.46
C ASP A 48 16.97 2.45 19.86
N GLY A 49 16.47 1.70 18.87
CA GLY A 49 15.66 0.50 19.10
C GLY A 49 16.46 -0.75 19.43
N TRP A 50 17.73 -0.86 19.02
CA TRP A 50 18.53 -2.08 19.16
C TRP A 50 18.61 -2.59 20.60
N SER A 51 18.78 -1.67 21.56
CA SER A 51 18.88 -2.01 22.99
C SER A 51 17.62 -2.62 23.59
N ARG A 52 16.45 -2.36 22.98
CA ARG A 52 15.14 -2.80 23.46
C ARG A 52 14.61 -4.03 22.72
N LEU A 53 15.26 -4.45 21.63
CA LEU A 53 14.86 -5.64 20.86
C LEU A 53 15.28 -6.93 21.56
N ASN A 54 14.38 -7.46 22.39
CA ASN A 54 14.54 -8.75 23.06
C ASN A 54 13.33 -9.66 22.80
N LEU A 55 13.48 -10.96 23.07
CA LEU A 55 12.35 -11.92 22.96
C LEU A 55 11.17 -11.53 23.86
N ASP A 56 11.45 -10.95 25.03
CA ASP A 56 10.41 -10.47 25.94
C ASP A 56 9.60 -9.33 25.30
N PHE A 57 10.24 -8.41 24.57
CA PHE A 57 9.54 -7.35 23.84
C PHE A 57 8.58 -7.91 22.79
N LEU A 58 8.98 -8.98 22.10
CA LEU A 58 8.17 -9.59 21.04
C LEU A 58 7.02 -10.45 21.55
N THR A 59 7.12 -10.98 22.78
CA THR A 59 6.18 -11.95 23.34
C THR A 59 5.30 -11.38 24.46
N SER A 60 5.71 -10.29 25.09
CA SER A 60 4.92 -9.61 26.12
C SER A 60 3.88 -8.65 25.52
N PHE A 61 2.86 -8.36 26.33
CA PHE A 61 1.85 -7.35 26.02
C PHE A 61 2.33 -5.94 26.38
N ASN A 62 1.63 -4.92 25.90
CA ASN A 62 1.95 -3.55 26.25
C ASN A 62 1.89 -3.33 27.77
N SER A 63 2.64 -2.35 28.27
CA SER A 63 2.63 -1.96 29.68
C SER A 63 2.76 -0.44 29.79
N SER A 64 2.22 0.12 30.87
CA SER A 64 2.43 1.53 31.23
C SER A 64 3.85 1.80 31.72
N ARG A 65 4.65 0.75 31.97
CA ARG A 65 6.07 0.84 32.31
C ARG A 65 6.90 0.51 31.07
N ALA A 66 7.79 1.42 30.66
CA ALA A 66 8.56 1.29 29.43
C ALA A 66 9.44 0.02 29.41
N GLU A 67 10.02 -0.36 30.55
CA GLU A 67 10.83 -1.59 30.68
C GLU A 67 10.06 -2.88 30.39
N GLN A 68 8.74 -2.89 30.59
CA GLN A 68 7.87 -4.05 30.45
C GLN A 68 6.95 -3.95 29.22
N ALA A 69 7.12 -2.92 28.39
CA ALA A 69 6.23 -2.63 27.29
C ALA A 69 6.52 -3.58 26.12
N GLY A 70 5.64 -4.55 25.90
CA GLY A 70 5.73 -5.48 24.78
C GLY A 70 4.91 -5.08 23.54
N PHE A 71 5.19 -5.77 22.44
CA PHE A 71 4.64 -5.49 21.10
C PHE A 71 3.79 -6.64 20.54
N PHE A 72 3.68 -7.76 21.25
CA PHE A 72 3.04 -8.99 20.77
C PHE A 72 1.59 -8.76 20.29
N GLY A 73 0.77 -8.09 21.12
CA GLY A 73 -0.63 -7.80 20.81
C GLY A 73 -0.79 -6.98 19.53
N ALA A 74 0.11 -6.05 19.28
CA ALA A 74 0.11 -5.20 18.10
C ALA A 74 0.50 -5.98 16.82
N ILE A 75 1.45 -6.92 16.91
CA ILE A 75 1.83 -7.80 15.80
C ILE A 75 0.62 -8.67 15.41
N ILE A 76 0.04 -9.39 16.38
CA ILE A 76 -1.09 -10.29 16.12
C ILE A 76 -2.31 -9.52 15.61
N GLY A 77 -2.64 -8.38 16.22
CA GLY A 77 -3.77 -7.56 15.76
C GLY A 77 -3.55 -6.99 14.36
N SER A 78 -2.33 -6.57 14.00
CA SER A 78 -2.01 -6.17 12.62
C SER A 78 -2.10 -7.34 11.63
N LEU A 79 -1.74 -8.57 12.01
CA LEU A 79 -1.91 -9.73 11.15
C LEU A 79 -3.39 -10.03 10.88
N TRP A 80 -4.24 -9.99 11.91
CA TRP A 80 -5.69 -10.10 11.78
C TRP A 80 -6.28 -9.01 10.89
N LEU A 81 -5.81 -7.77 11.06
CA LEU A 81 -6.21 -6.64 10.21
C LEU A 81 -5.88 -6.89 8.73
N MET A 82 -4.66 -7.39 8.44
CA MET A 82 -4.25 -7.71 7.07
C MET A 82 -4.99 -8.92 6.51
N LEU A 83 -5.38 -9.89 7.35
CA LEU A 83 -6.18 -11.05 6.96
C LEU A 83 -7.56 -10.63 6.43
N VAL A 84 -8.15 -9.56 6.97
CA VAL A 84 -9.39 -8.98 6.42
C VAL A 84 -9.11 -8.06 5.23
N THR A 85 -8.13 -7.16 5.38
CA THR A 85 -7.86 -6.10 4.40
C THR A 85 -7.44 -6.68 3.04
N ALA A 86 -6.51 -7.63 3.02
CA ALA A 86 -5.91 -8.11 1.78
C ALA A 86 -6.89 -8.86 0.87
N PRO A 87 -7.65 -9.87 1.34
CA PRO A 87 -8.58 -10.60 0.48
C PRO A 87 -9.67 -9.68 -0.09
N VAL A 88 -10.26 -8.82 0.75
CA VAL A 88 -11.33 -7.91 0.32
C VAL A 88 -10.79 -6.92 -0.73
N ALA A 89 -9.66 -6.28 -0.44
CA ALA A 89 -9.08 -5.31 -1.37
C ALA A 89 -8.66 -5.97 -2.69
N ILE A 90 -8.00 -7.12 -2.65
CA ILE A 90 -7.51 -7.83 -3.85
C ILE A 90 -8.68 -8.27 -4.72
N ILE A 91 -9.69 -8.95 -4.14
CA ILE A 91 -10.82 -9.50 -4.90
C ILE A 91 -11.61 -8.38 -5.57
N LEU A 92 -11.99 -7.35 -4.80
CA LEU A 92 -12.79 -6.24 -5.33
C LEU A 92 -12.01 -5.46 -6.37
N SER A 93 -10.75 -5.13 -6.10
CA SER A 93 -9.97 -4.25 -6.99
C SER A 93 -9.60 -4.92 -8.31
N ILE A 94 -9.14 -6.18 -8.27
CA ILE A 94 -8.80 -6.92 -9.49
C ILE A 94 -10.08 -7.18 -10.30
N GLY A 95 -11.19 -7.53 -9.64
CA GLY A 95 -12.48 -7.70 -10.29
C GLY A 95 -12.96 -6.42 -10.98
N THR A 96 -12.88 -5.28 -10.30
CA THR A 96 -13.22 -3.97 -10.86
C THR A 96 -12.32 -3.61 -12.05
N ALA A 97 -11.00 -3.77 -11.92
CA ALA A 97 -10.07 -3.47 -13.00
C ALA A 97 -10.31 -4.35 -14.23
N LEU A 98 -10.51 -5.65 -14.03
CA LEU A 98 -10.80 -6.60 -15.09
C LEU A 98 -12.12 -6.26 -15.79
N TYR A 99 -13.16 -5.95 -15.03
CA TYR A 99 -14.43 -5.54 -15.60
C TYR A 99 -14.28 -4.25 -16.42
N LEU A 100 -13.63 -3.22 -15.89
CA LEU A 100 -13.49 -1.90 -16.53
C LEU A 100 -12.58 -1.89 -17.77
N GLU A 101 -11.64 -2.81 -17.88
CA GLU A 101 -10.74 -2.92 -19.04
C GLU A 101 -11.22 -3.94 -20.07
N GLU A 102 -11.78 -5.07 -19.63
CA GLU A 102 -12.16 -6.16 -20.55
C GLU A 102 -13.62 -6.12 -20.96
N TYR A 103 -14.54 -5.85 -20.02
CA TYR A 103 -15.97 -6.08 -20.22
C TYR A 103 -16.77 -4.80 -20.41
N ALA A 104 -16.35 -3.71 -19.77
CA ALA A 104 -17.10 -2.46 -19.75
C ALA A 104 -17.14 -1.80 -21.14
N PRO A 105 -18.31 -1.35 -21.61
CA PRO A 105 -18.42 -0.61 -22.87
C PRO A 105 -17.75 0.76 -22.76
N LYS A 106 -17.19 1.24 -23.87
CA LYS A 106 -16.62 2.60 -23.95
C LYS A 106 -17.73 3.64 -24.01
N ASN A 107 -18.21 4.07 -22.84
CA ASN A 107 -19.25 5.10 -22.72
C ASN A 107 -18.90 6.13 -21.61
N LYS A 108 -19.62 7.26 -21.60
CA LYS A 108 -19.42 8.33 -20.60
C LYS A 108 -19.57 7.86 -19.15
N PHE A 109 -20.41 6.84 -18.91
CA PHE A 109 -20.59 6.27 -17.58
C PHE A 109 -19.35 5.52 -17.09
N THR A 110 -18.74 4.70 -17.95
CA THR A 110 -17.48 4.00 -17.65
C THR A 110 -16.35 5.00 -17.42
N GLU A 111 -16.28 6.06 -18.23
CA GLU A 111 -15.32 7.14 -18.05
C GLU A 111 -15.53 7.88 -16.72
N PHE A 112 -16.78 8.19 -16.37
CA PHE A 112 -17.14 8.77 -15.07
C PHE A 112 -16.67 7.87 -13.90
N ILE A 113 -16.89 6.55 -13.97
CA ILE A 113 -16.40 5.63 -12.94
C ILE A 113 -14.87 5.67 -12.84
N LYS A 114 -14.16 5.60 -13.98
CA LYS A 114 -12.68 5.65 -14.00
C LYS A 114 -12.15 6.94 -13.38
N ILE A 115 -12.77 8.08 -13.68
CA ILE A 115 -12.41 9.38 -13.09
C ILE A 115 -12.63 9.37 -11.57
N ASN A 116 -13.76 8.84 -11.08
CA ASN A 116 -14.01 8.77 -9.64
C ASN A 116 -13.01 7.86 -8.92
N ILE A 117 -12.65 6.72 -9.50
CA ILE A 117 -11.62 5.84 -8.94
C ILE A 117 -10.26 6.57 -8.85
N SER A 118 -9.89 7.30 -9.90
CA SER A 118 -8.67 8.12 -9.89
C SER A 118 -8.73 9.24 -8.84
N ASN A 119 -9.89 9.87 -8.66
CA ASN A 119 -10.08 10.91 -7.65
C ASN A 119 -9.99 10.33 -6.23
N LEU A 120 -10.54 9.12 -6.01
CA LEU A 120 -10.45 8.42 -4.73
C LEU A 120 -9.01 8.12 -4.32
N ALA A 121 -8.11 7.86 -5.27
CA ALA A 121 -6.69 7.67 -4.97
C ALA A 121 -6.02 8.94 -4.39
N GLY A 122 -6.59 10.13 -4.65
CA GLY A 122 -6.11 11.40 -4.12
C GLY A 122 -6.74 11.82 -2.79
N VAL A 123 -7.72 11.07 -2.28
CA VAL A 123 -8.43 11.41 -1.04
C VAL A 123 -7.54 11.13 0.19
N PRO A 124 -7.46 12.06 1.16
CA PRO A 124 -6.71 11.82 2.40
C PRO A 124 -7.22 10.61 3.19
N SER A 125 -6.31 9.83 3.80
CA SER A 125 -6.67 8.57 4.49
C SER A 125 -7.61 8.78 5.68
N VAL A 126 -7.56 9.92 6.36
CA VAL A 126 -8.50 10.31 7.43
C VAL A 126 -9.96 10.27 6.97
N VAL A 127 -10.24 10.68 5.72
CA VAL A 127 -11.60 10.69 5.16
C VAL A 127 -12.15 9.27 5.03
N PHE A 128 -11.32 8.31 4.61
CA PHE A 128 -11.68 6.90 4.62
C PHE A 128 -11.94 6.39 6.04
N GLY A 129 -11.15 6.84 7.02
CA GLY A 129 -11.40 6.59 8.44
C GLY A 129 -12.78 7.04 8.91
N LEU A 130 -13.19 8.27 8.54
CA LEU A 130 -14.51 8.81 8.90
C LEU A 130 -15.64 8.02 8.24
N LEU A 131 -15.47 7.63 6.97
CA LEU A 131 -16.42 6.77 6.26
C LEU A 131 -16.52 5.39 6.91
N GLY A 132 -15.39 4.80 7.29
CA GLY A 132 -15.31 3.52 7.99
C GLY A 132 -16.00 3.56 9.36
N LEU A 133 -15.78 4.62 10.12
CA LEU A 133 -16.46 4.86 11.40
C LEU A 133 -17.98 4.96 11.20
N ALA A 134 -18.44 5.77 10.24
CA ALA A 134 -19.87 5.96 10.01
C ALA A 134 -20.55 4.69 9.50
N MET A 135 -19.95 4.01 8.52
CA MET A 135 -20.57 2.88 7.83
C MET A 135 -20.36 1.56 8.56
N PHE A 136 -19.12 1.21 8.90
CA PHE A 136 -18.83 -0.10 9.48
C PHE A 136 -18.98 -0.09 11.00
N ALA A 137 -18.36 0.86 11.69
CA ALA A 137 -18.37 0.86 13.15
C ALA A 137 -19.75 1.20 13.72
N ARG A 138 -20.43 2.21 13.15
CA ARG A 138 -21.74 2.69 13.62
C ARG A 138 -22.92 2.06 12.91
N ALA A 139 -23.05 2.21 11.58
CA ALA A 139 -24.24 1.74 10.87
C ALA A 139 -24.40 0.21 10.88
N LEU A 140 -23.29 -0.53 10.71
CA LEU A 140 -23.28 -2.00 10.84
C LEU A 140 -23.00 -2.50 12.26
N GLN A 141 -22.86 -1.58 13.25
CA GLN A 141 -22.60 -1.91 14.66
C GLN A 141 -21.39 -2.81 14.89
N LEU A 142 -20.37 -2.75 14.02
CA LEU A 142 -19.16 -3.56 14.15
C LEU A 142 -18.15 -2.97 15.15
N GLY A 143 -18.39 -1.77 15.68
CA GLY A 143 -17.52 -1.11 16.65
C GLY A 143 -16.09 -0.91 16.13
N ASN A 144 -15.11 -0.99 17.03
CA ASN A 144 -13.68 -0.89 16.73
C ASN A 144 -13.03 -2.26 16.44
N SER A 145 -13.79 -3.17 15.83
CA SER A 145 -13.36 -4.52 15.52
C SER A 145 -12.32 -4.57 14.38
N VAL A 146 -11.61 -5.71 14.30
CA VAL A 146 -10.72 -6.03 13.16
C VAL A 146 -11.48 -5.91 11.84
N LEU A 147 -12.72 -6.39 11.77
CA LEU A 147 -13.53 -6.38 10.56
C LEU A 147 -13.83 -4.95 10.11
N ALA A 148 -14.28 -4.08 11.02
CA ALA A 148 -14.58 -2.68 10.69
C ALA A 148 -13.33 -1.94 10.18
N ALA A 149 -12.21 -2.09 10.88
CA ALA A 149 -10.94 -1.48 10.50
C ALA A 149 -10.40 -2.05 9.18
N GLY A 150 -10.47 -3.37 8.99
CA GLY A 150 -9.97 -4.04 7.80
C GLY A 150 -10.76 -3.70 6.55
N LEU A 151 -12.09 -3.62 6.65
CA LEU A 151 -12.93 -3.14 5.54
C LEU A 151 -12.65 -1.68 5.21
N THR A 152 -12.37 -0.85 6.21
CA THR A 152 -12.01 0.56 5.99
C THR A 152 -10.69 0.69 5.24
N LEU A 153 -9.65 -0.02 5.68
CA LEU A 153 -8.37 -0.03 4.99
C LEU A 153 -8.48 -0.63 3.58
N ALA A 154 -9.32 -1.65 3.40
CA ALA A 154 -9.56 -2.23 2.09
C ALA A 154 -10.15 -1.20 1.12
N LEU A 155 -11.14 -0.39 1.55
CA LEU A 155 -11.69 0.70 0.75
C LEU A 155 -10.64 1.78 0.43
N MET A 156 -9.77 2.11 1.38
CA MET A 156 -8.72 3.11 1.19
C MET A 156 -7.70 2.68 0.14
N ILE A 157 -7.28 1.41 0.13
CA ILE A 157 -6.28 0.92 -0.83
C ILE A 157 -6.87 0.41 -2.15
N LEU A 158 -8.19 0.22 -2.21
CA LEU A 158 -8.91 -0.20 -3.41
C LEU A 158 -8.55 0.61 -4.66
N PRO A 159 -8.63 1.96 -4.68
CA PRO A 159 -8.35 2.72 -5.90
C PRO A 159 -6.90 2.55 -6.38
N VAL A 160 -5.94 2.38 -5.46
CA VAL A 160 -4.54 2.14 -5.79
C VAL A 160 -4.37 0.81 -6.53
N ILE A 161 -4.99 -0.26 -6.01
CA ILE A 161 -4.91 -1.58 -6.64
C ILE A 161 -5.66 -1.60 -7.98
N VAL A 162 -6.82 -0.94 -8.07
CA VAL A 162 -7.58 -0.85 -9.33
C VAL A 162 -6.73 -0.19 -10.41
N VAL A 163 -6.18 1.00 -10.16
CA VAL A 163 -5.38 1.72 -11.17
C VAL A 163 -4.16 0.91 -11.59
N ALA A 164 -3.41 0.34 -10.63
CA ALA A 164 -2.26 -0.49 -10.96
C ALA A 164 -2.64 -1.74 -11.79
N SER A 165 -3.79 -2.34 -11.49
CA SER A 165 -4.29 -3.50 -12.23
C SER A 165 -4.75 -3.13 -13.63
N GLN A 166 -5.39 -1.96 -13.82
CA GLN A 166 -5.78 -1.47 -15.14
C GLN A 166 -4.56 -1.24 -16.03
N GLU A 167 -3.52 -0.60 -15.51
CA GLU A 167 -2.28 -0.36 -16.26
C GLU A 167 -1.56 -1.67 -16.62
N ALA A 168 -1.55 -2.64 -15.70
CA ALA A 168 -1.01 -3.97 -15.98
C ALA A 168 -1.78 -4.69 -17.10
N ILE A 169 -3.12 -4.62 -17.11
CA ILE A 169 -3.97 -5.23 -18.14
C ILE A 169 -3.78 -4.53 -19.50
N ARG A 170 -3.71 -3.18 -19.51
CA ARG A 170 -3.50 -2.38 -20.73
C ARG A 170 -2.15 -2.61 -21.39
N THR A 171 -1.15 -3.02 -20.62
CA THR A 171 0.19 -3.33 -21.14
C THR A 171 0.20 -4.60 -22.01
N VAL A 172 -0.80 -5.47 -21.87
CA VAL A 172 -0.93 -6.66 -22.73
C VAL A 172 -1.26 -6.24 -24.17
N PRO A 173 -0.43 -6.62 -25.18
CA PRO A 173 -0.65 -6.20 -26.55
C PRO A 173 -2.03 -6.62 -27.11
N ALA A 174 -2.68 -5.71 -27.83
CA ALA A 174 -3.98 -5.97 -28.46
C ALA A 174 -3.93 -7.14 -29.47
N SER A 175 -2.80 -7.31 -30.17
CA SER A 175 -2.60 -8.39 -31.14
C SER A 175 -2.78 -9.79 -30.54
N VAL A 176 -2.37 -9.97 -29.28
CA VAL A 176 -2.51 -11.25 -28.56
C VAL A 176 -3.99 -11.55 -28.28
N ARG A 177 -4.78 -10.50 -28.01
CA ARG A 177 -6.21 -10.59 -27.75
C ARG A 177 -6.98 -10.92 -29.02
N GLU A 178 -6.64 -10.25 -30.12
CA GLU A 178 -7.21 -10.49 -31.45
C GLU A 178 -6.86 -11.89 -31.98
N ALA A 179 -5.63 -12.34 -31.79
CA ALA A 179 -5.20 -13.69 -32.18
C ALA A 179 -5.99 -14.78 -31.44
N SER A 180 -6.20 -14.62 -30.13
CA SER A 180 -7.01 -15.53 -29.32
C SER A 180 -8.45 -15.65 -29.85
N ILE A 181 -9.09 -14.51 -30.09
CA ILE A 181 -10.46 -14.46 -30.61
C ILE A 181 -10.52 -15.02 -32.04
N GLY A 182 -9.51 -14.74 -32.87
CA GLY A 182 -9.38 -15.26 -34.23
C GLY A 182 -9.23 -16.78 -34.30
N MET A 183 -8.71 -17.42 -33.24
CA MET A 183 -8.68 -18.88 -33.08
C MET A 183 -10.02 -19.46 -32.57
N GLY A 184 -11.06 -18.64 -32.45
CA GLY A 184 -12.38 -19.06 -31.95
C GLY A 184 -12.51 -19.11 -30.43
N ALA A 185 -11.54 -18.55 -29.69
CA ALA A 185 -11.64 -18.49 -28.23
C ALA A 185 -12.72 -17.51 -27.79
N THR A 186 -13.46 -17.86 -26.74
CA THR A 186 -14.42 -16.95 -26.13
C THR A 186 -13.72 -15.81 -25.41
N LYS A 187 -14.44 -14.72 -25.16
CA LYS A 187 -13.92 -13.58 -24.38
C LYS A 187 -13.44 -14.02 -23.00
N TRP A 188 -14.20 -14.88 -22.31
CA TRP A 188 -13.79 -15.43 -21.02
C TRP A 188 -12.50 -16.26 -21.11
N GLN A 189 -12.35 -17.10 -22.15
CA GLN A 189 -11.13 -17.88 -22.37
C GLN A 189 -9.93 -16.97 -22.62
N THR A 190 -10.10 -15.93 -23.44
CA THR A 190 -9.05 -14.94 -23.74
C THR A 190 -8.62 -14.20 -22.47
N VAL A 191 -9.57 -13.76 -21.66
CA VAL A 191 -9.28 -13.04 -20.40
C VAL A 191 -8.61 -13.95 -19.38
N SER A 192 -9.18 -15.13 -19.13
CA SER A 192 -8.70 -16.03 -18.06
C SER A 192 -7.39 -16.75 -18.39
N ARG A 193 -7.14 -17.10 -19.67
CA ARG A 193 -5.98 -17.91 -20.06
C ARG A 193 -4.81 -17.12 -20.63
N ILE A 194 -5.05 -15.89 -21.07
CA ILE A 194 -4.04 -15.10 -21.78
C ILE A 194 -3.79 -13.76 -21.10
N ILE A 195 -4.83 -12.92 -21.00
CA ILE A 195 -4.67 -11.54 -20.51
C ILE A 195 -4.34 -11.53 -19.02
N LEU A 196 -5.15 -12.20 -18.20
CA LEU A 196 -4.96 -12.19 -16.76
C LEU A 196 -3.58 -12.79 -16.38
N PRO A 197 -3.17 -13.96 -16.89
CA PRO A 197 -1.83 -14.50 -16.60
C PRO A 197 -0.69 -13.57 -17.01
N ALA A 198 -0.78 -12.93 -18.18
CA ALA A 198 0.23 -11.97 -18.64
C ALA A 198 0.28 -10.70 -17.77
N ALA A 199 -0.85 -10.26 -17.21
CA ALA A 199 -0.93 -9.06 -16.36
C ALA A 199 -0.61 -9.32 -14.88
N ILE A 200 -0.61 -10.58 -14.41
CA ILE A 200 -0.37 -10.94 -12.99
C ILE A 200 0.87 -10.27 -12.39
N PRO A 201 2.06 -10.27 -13.03
CA PRO A 201 3.25 -9.66 -12.42
C PRO A 201 3.08 -8.16 -12.11
N GLY A 202 2.38 -7.44 -13.00
CA GLY A 202 2.04 -6.03 -12.81
C GLY A 202 1.00 -5.83 -11.72
N ILE A 203 -0.10 -6.61 -11.75
CA ILE A 203 -1.17 -6.58 -10.74
C ILE A 203 -0.59 -6.84 -9.33
N VAL A 204 0.22 -7.90 -9.19
CA VAL A 204 0.82 -8.28 -7.91
C VAL A 204 1.75 -7.18 -7.38
N THR A 205 2.48 -6.49 -8.25
CA THR A 205 3.31 -5.35 -7.84
C THR A 205 2.44 -4.22 -7.26
N GLY A 206 1.32 -3.89 -7.90
CA GLY A 206 0.34 -2.93 -7.37
C GLY A 206 -0.23 -3.34 -6.02
N VAL A 207 -0.60 -4.62 -5.87
CA VAL A 207 -1.09 -5.19 -4.61
C VAL A 207 -0.04 -5.08 -3.50
N ILE A 208 1.22 -5.42 -3.77
CA ILE A 208 2.31 -5.35 -2.78
C ILE A 208 2.46 -3.94 -2.22
N LEU A 209 2.50 -2.93 -3.10
CA LEU A 209 2.65 -1.53 -2.71
C LEU A 209 1.45 -1.04 -1.91
N ALA A 210 0.23 -1.43 -2.31
CA ALA A 210 -1.00 -1.08 -1.62
C ALA A 210 -1.09 -1.70 -0.21
N LEU A 211 -0.74 -2.98 -0.05
CA LEU A 211 -0.73 -3.65 1.25
C LEU A 211 0.36 -3.10 2.17
N SER A 212 1.55 -2.80 1.63
CA SER A 212 2.62 -2.12 2.37
C SER A 212 2.14 -0.80 2.95
N ARG A 213 1.40 -0.03 2.14
CA ARG A 213 0.79 1.22 2.58
C ARG A 213 -0.24 0.98 3.68
N ALA A 214 -1.18 0.05 3.49
CA ALA A 214 -2.22 -0.25 4.48
C ALA A 214 -1.64 -0.65 5.85
N LEU A 215 -0.60 -1.49 5.87
CA LEU A 215 0.05 -1.93 7.10
C LEU A 215 0.65 -0.76 7.89
N GLY A 216 1.06 0.31 7.20
CA GLY A 216 1.62 1.53 7.79
C GLY A 216 0.64 2.66 8.06
N GLU A 217 -0.66 2.51 7.76
CA GLU A 217 -1.62 3.60 7.89
C GLU A 217 -2.20 3.67 9.31
N THR A 218 -2.03 4.84 9.93
CA THR A 218 -2.49 5.13 11.30
C THR A 218 -3.75 5.97 11.31
N ALA A 219 -3.86 6.94 10.41
CA ALA A 219 -4.94 7.91 10.37
C ALA A 219 -6.36 7.29 10.35
N PRO A 220 -6.67 6.32 9.48
CA PRO A 220 -7.99 5.68 9.49
C PRO A 220 -8.30 4.97 10.80
N LEU A 221 -7.30 4.31 11.39
CA LEU A 221 -7.45 3.52 12.62
C LEU A 221 -7.70 4.40 13.85
N VAL A 222 -7.04 5.56 13.92
CA VAL A 222 -7.31 6.59 14.95
C VAL A 222 -8.76 7.03 14.88
N VAL A 223 -9.27 7.32 13.69
CA VAL A 223 -10.64 7.83 13.50
C VAL A 223 -11.70 6.79 13.86
N ILE A 224 -11.47 5.52 13.52
CA ILE A 224 -12.37 4.42 13.89
C ILE A 224 -12.42 4.20 15.41
N GLY A 225 -11.38 4.64 16.14
CA GLY A 225 -11.27 4.42 17.58
C GLY A 225 -10.67 3.07 17.94
N VAL A 226 -9.72 2.58 17.14
CA VAL A 226 -8.93 1.40 17.49
C VAL A 226 -8.13 1.71 18.77
N PRO A 227 -8.22 0.88 19.82
CA PRO A 227 -7.56 1.17 21.09
C PRO A 227 -6.03 1.23 20.95
N THR A 228 -5.42 2.18 21.63
CA THR A 228 -3.96 2.32 21.69
C THR A 228 -3.31 1.36 22.68
N THR A 229 -4.05 0.80 23.63
CA THR A 229 -3.50 -0.17 24.59
C THR A 229 -4.52 -1.26 24.86
N LEU A 230 -4.15 -2.49 24.50
CA LEU A 230 -4.91 -3.70 24.76
C LEU A 230 -3.93 -4.78 25.24
N LEU A 231 -4.32 -5.52 26.28
CA LEU A 231 -3.53 -6.61 26.86
C LEU A 231 -4.04 -7.99 26.41
N VAL A 232 -4.81 -8.01 25.33
CA VAL A 232 -5.43 -9.21 24.78
C VAL A 232 -5.22 -9.24 23.28
N THR A 233 -5.09 -10.44 22.72
CA THR A 233 -5.09 -10.65 21.28
C THR A 233 -6.50 -10.94 20.78
N PRO A 234 -6.89 -10.47 19.59
CA PRO A 234 -8.18 -10.85 19.00
C PRO A 234 -8.22 -12.36 18.70
N SER A 235 -9.36 -12.98 18.98
CA SER A 235 -9.65 -14.38 18.68
C SER A 235 -10.57 -14.53 17.46
N SER A 236 -11.32 -13.48 17.17
CA SER A 236 -12.26 -13.35 16.06
C SER A 236 -12.08 -12.02 15.34
N VAL A 237 -12.56 -11.93 14.09
CA VAL A 237 -12.58 -10.68 13.32
C VAL A 237 -13.50 -9.61 13.92
N LEU A 238 -14.41 -9.99 14.81
CA LEU A 238 -15.32 -9.06 15.48
C LEU A 238 -14.74 -8.48 16.78
N ASP A 239 -13.60 -9.01 17.23
CA ASP A 239 -12.98 -8.54 18.46
C ASP A 239 -12.26 -7.21 18.24
N SER A 240 -12.18 -6.39 19.29
CA SER A 240 -11.28 -5.25 19.33
C SER A 240 -9.84 -5.72 19.28
N PHE A 241 -8.97 -4.91 18.70
CA PHE A 241 -7.57 -5.28 18.47
C PHE A 241 -6.67 -4.06 18.57
N GLN A 242 -5.37 -4.33 18.54
CA GLN A 242 -4.34 -3.30 18.51
C GLN A 242 -3.52 -3.44 17.22
N ALA A 243 -3.18 -2.33 16.59
CA ALA A 243 -2.34 -2.32 15.39
C ALA A 243 -0.95 -1.79 15.71
N MET A 244 0.08 -2.33 15.05
CA MET A 244 1.47 -1.86 15.13
C MET A 244 1.62 -0.33 15.01
N PRO A 245 1.10 0.34 13.95
CA PRO A 245 1.28 1.79 13.82
C PRO A 245 0.54 2.58 14.90
N MET A 246 -0.60 2.08 15.39
CA MET A 246 -1.34 2.73 16.49
C MET A 246 -0.58 2.66 17.81
N GLN A 247 0.09 1.53 18.04
CA GLN A 247 0.90 1.34 19.23
C GLN A 247 2.13 2.26 19.23
N ILE A 248 2.86 2.30 18.11
CA ILE A 248 4.01 3.20 17.92
C ILE A 248 3.57 4.66 18.09
N TYR A 249 2.46 5.05 17.46
CA TYR A 249 1.89 6.40 17.61
C TYR A 249 1.60 6.76 19.07
N SER A 250 1.12 5.79 19.87
CA SER A 250 0.85 6.03 21.28
C SER A 250 2.12 6.28 22.09
N TRP A 251 3.18 5.50 21.84
CA TRP A 251 4.46 5.61 22.54
C TRP A 251 5.23 6.88 22.20
N VAL A 252 5.25 7.28 20.91
CA VAL A 252 5.91 8.52 20.47
C VAL A 252 5.29 9.76 21.14
N LYS A 253 3.99 9.70 21.46
CA LYS A 253 3.28 10.79 22.16
C LYS A 253 3.51 10.82 23.66
N MET A 254 4.13 9.80 24.24
CA MET A 254 4.41 9.78 25.67
C MET A 254 5.57 10.73 25.99
N PRO A 255 5.47 11.51 27.08
CA PRO A 255 6.49 12.49 27.45
C PRO A 255 7.78 11.87 28.01
N ASN A 256 7.77 10.59 28.38
CA ASN A 256 8.95 9.90 28.91
C ASN A 256 9.86 9.43 27.78
N GLU A 257 11.15 9.79 27.84
CA GLU A 257 12.16 9.47 26.83
C GLU A 257 12.34 7.96 26.64
N GLU A 258 12.12 7.15 27.68
CA GLU A 258 12.25 5.70 27.55
C GLU A 258 11.29 5.08 26.53
N PHE A 259 10.10 5.67 26.38
CA PHE A 259 9.12 5.21 25.38
C PHE A 259 9.54 5.55 23.94
N GLN A 260 10.47 6.49 23.74
CA GLN A 260 11.02 6.77 22.41
C GLN A 260 11.89 5.59 21.93
N TYR A 261 12.71 5.01 22.81
CA TYR A 261 13.49 3.79 22.50
C TYR A 261 12.58 2.58 22.26
N VAL A 262 11.49 2.45 23.03
CA VAL A 262 10.47 1.39 22.83
C VAL A 262 9.74 1.58 21.50
N ALA A 263 9.38 2.82 21.14
CA ALA A 263 8.78 3.15 19.86
C ALA A 263 9.73 2.83 18.70
N ALA A 264 11.01 3.17 18.82
CA ALA A 264 12.03 2.83 17.83
C ALA A 264 12.12 1.30 17.63
N ALA A 265 12.14 0.52 18.71
CA ALA A 265 12.08 -0.94 18.61
C ALA A 265 10.81 -1.44 17.90
N GLY A 266 9.65 -0.85 18.21
CA GLY A 266 8.39 -1.14 17.51
C GLY A 266 8.44 -0.83 16.01
N ILE A 267 9.07 0.27 15.61
CA ILE A 267 9.28 0.63 14.19
C ILE A 267 10.16 -0.41 13.50
N ILE A 268 11.24 -0.87 14.15
CA ILE A 268 12.11 -1.92 13.59
C ILE A 268 11.30 -3.21 13.35
N VAL A 269 10.51 -3.64 14.33
CA VAL A 269 9.68 -4.85 14.18
C VAL A 269 8.68 -4.68 13.05
N MET A 270 8.02 -3.53 12.97
CA MET A 270 7.08 -3.22 11.89
C MET A 270 7.75 -3.23 10.52
N LEU A 271 8.97 -2.68 10.40
CA LEU A 271 9.78 -2.73 9.17
C LEU A 271 10.14 -4.18 8.80
N VAL A 272 10.55 -5.00 9.78
CA VAL A 272 10.84 -6.42 9.55
C VAL A 272 9.59 -7.15 9.06
N VAL A 273 8.43 -6.95 9.70
CA VAL A 273 7.16 -7.56 9.27
C VAL A 273 6.79 -7.11 7.85
N LEU A 274 6.94 -5.82 7.53
CA LEU A 274 6.71 -5.28 6.19
C LEU A 274 7.63 -5.94 5.16
N LEU A 275 8.93 -6.04 5.46
CA LEU A 275 9.92 -6.68 4.58
C LEU A 275 9.62 -8.17 4.38
N LEU A 276 9.22 -8.90 5.42
CA LEU A 276 8.82 -10.30 5.33
C LEU A 276 7.56 -10.47 4.47
N MET A 277 6.53 -9.65 4.70
CA MET A 277 5.29 -9.65 3.91
C MET A 277 5.59 -9.38 2.43
N ASN A 278 6.40 -8.37 2.14
CA ASN A 278 6.78 -8.01 0.78
C ASN A 278 7.65 -9.08 0.12
N SER A 279 8.59 -9.67 0.85
CA SER A 279 9.42 -10.77 0.35
C SER A 279 8.58 -11.98 -0.03
N ALA A 280 7.61 -12.37 0.81
CA ALA A 280 6.68 -13.44 0.51
C ALA A 280 5.85 -13.13 -0.75
N ALA A 281 5.34 -11.91 -0.87
CA ALA A 281 4.55 -11.50 -2.02
C ALA A 281 5.39 -11.41 -3.32
N ILE A 282 6.64 -10.95 -3.25
CA ILE A 282 7.59 -10.96 -4.37
C ILE A 282 7.94 -12.38 -4.79
N PHE A 283 8.11 -13.31 -3.83
CA PHE A 283 8.34 -14.71 -4.14
C PHE A 283 7.18 -15.31 -4.92
N ILE A 284 5.94 -15.02 -4.50
CA ILE A 284 4.72 -15.41 -5.23
C ILE A 284 4.74 -14.81 -6.65
N ARG A 285 5.02 -13.50 -6.79
CA ARG A 285 5.14 -12.81 -8.10
C ARG A 285 6.14 -13.49 -9.03
N ASN A 286 7.35 -13.78 -8.54
CA ASN A 286 8.43 -14.34 -9.34
C ASN A 286 8.10 -15.74 -9.85
N LYS A 287 7.33 -16.52 -9.10
CA LYS A 287 6.82 -17.83 -9.55
C LYS A 287 5.87 -17.69 -10.75
N PHE A 288 5.01 -16.67 -10.76
CA PHE A 288 4.10 -16.41 -11.88
C PHE A 288 4.80 -15.76 -13.09
N SER A 289 5.79 -14.90 -12.86
CA SER A 289 6.55 -14.22 -13.92
C SER A 289 7.48 -15.14 -14.71
N LYS A 290 7.90 -16.29 -14.17
CA LYS A 290 8.73 -17.26 -14.93
C LYS A 290 7.91 -18.16 -15.86
N ARG A 291 6.58 -18.12 -15.77
CA ARG A 291 5.68 -19.04 -16.48
C ARG A 291 5.03 -18.41 -17.73
N TYR A 292 5.14 -17.10 -17.90
CA TYR A 292 4.54 -16.28 -18.97
C TYR A 292 5.50 -15.15 -19.34
#